data_AF-A0A9D7G1U6-F1
#
_entry.id   AF-A0A9D7G1U6-F1
#
_cell.length_a   1.000
_cell.length_b   1.000
_cell.length_c   1.000
_cell.angle_alpha   90.00
_cell.angle_beta   90.00
_cell.angle_gamma   90.00
#
_symmetry.space_group_name_H-M   'P 1'
#
loop_
_entity.id
_entity.type
_entity.pdbx_description
1 polymer ?
#
loop_
_entity_poly.entity_id
_entity_poly.type
_entity_poly.pdbx_seq_one_letter_code
_entity_poly.pdbx_strand_id
1 'polypeptide(L)' 'MAQRLRQAVTELRFEPLPQGVTCSYGVAQFATGQSVQDLLKHADEALYESKHAGRNRVTAHR' A
#
# COMPACT_ATOMS: atom_id res chain seq x y z
N MET A 1 0.79 -1.08 -10.83
CA MET A 1 -0.14 0.06 -10.61
C MET A 1 0.13 0.79 -9.30
N ALA A 2 0.16 0.09 -8.16
CA ALA A 2 0.37 0.70 -6.84
C ALA A 2 1.63 1.58 -6.74
N GLN A 3 2.74 1.23 -7.40
CA GLN A 3 3.95 2.07 -7.43
C GLN A 3 3.71 3.46 -8.05
N ARG A 4 2.86 3.54 -9.09
CA ARG A 4 2.52 4.82 -9.73
C ARG A 4 1.71 5.71 -8.79
N LEU A 5 0.77 5.13 -8.04
CA LEU A 5 0.00 5.84 -7.01
C LEU A 5 0.91 6.33 -5.87
N ARG A 6 1.84 5.49 -5.40
CA ARG A 6 2.81 5.88 -4.36
C ARG A 6 3.63 7.10 -4.79
N GLN A 7 4.11 7.08 -6.03
CA GLN A 7 4.89 8.19 -6.57
C GLN A 7 4.04 9.46 -6.70
N ALA A 8 2.85 9.36 -7.30
CA ALA A 8 1.93 10.49 -7.44
C ALA A 8 1.59 11.14 -6.09
N VAL A 9 1.30 10.35 -5.05
CA VAL A 9 1.03 10.87 -3.71
C VAL A 9 2.25 11.57 -3.10
N THR A 10 3.46 11.02 -3.31
CA THR A 10 4.70 11.63 -2.80
C THR A 10 4.98 12.99 -3.45
N GLU A 11 4.55 13.19 -4.70
CA GLU A 11 4.75 14.43 -5.44
C GLU A 11 3.72 15.51 -5.07
N LEU A 12 2.57 15.14 -4.50
CA LEU A 12 1.56 16.09 -4.05
C LEU A 12 2.07 17.00 -2.93
N ARG A 13 1.71 18.28 -3.01
CA ARG A 13 1.89 19.26 -1.94
C ARG A 13 0.53 19.48 -1.28
N PHE A 14 0.48 19.27 0.02
CA PHE A 14 -0.71 19.49 0.83
C PHE A 14 -0.45 20.69 1.72
N GLU A 15 -1.18 21.78 1.55
CA GLU A 15 -1.13 22.90 2.50
C GLU A 15 -2.15 22.68 3.62
N PRO A 16 -1.81 22.97 4.90
CA PRO A 16 -0.60 23.61 5.38
C PRO A 16 0.49 22.62 5.86
N LEU A 17 0.66 21.45 5.24
CA LEU A 17 1.62 20.40 5.63
C LEU A 17 2.94 20.53 4.83
N PRO A 18 3.95 21.30 5.31
CA PRO A 18 5.18 21.56 4.56
C PRO A 18 6.03 20.30 4.33
N GLN A 19 5.94 19.31 5.23
CA GLN A 19 6.69 18.04 5.12
C GLN A 19 6.14 17.06 4.06
N GLY A 20 5.02 17.38 3.41
CA GLY A 20 4.37 16.49 2.45
C GLY A 20 3.75 15.24 3.10
N VAL A 21 3.08 14.43 2.28
CA VAL A 21 2.44 13.18 2.72
C VAL A 21 2.93 12.04 1.85
N THR A 22 3.11 10.87 2.47
CA THR A 22 3.41 9.62 1.75
C THR A 22 2.44 8.54 2.18
N CYS A 23 2.24 7.54 1.33
CA CYS A 23 1.40 6.39 1.62
C CYS A 23 2.18 5.08 1.47
N SER A 24 1.80 4.09 2.27
CA SER A 24 2.26 2.70 2.10
C SER A 24 1.10 1.86 1.55
N TYR A 25 1.41 0.84 0.76
CA TYR A 25 0.41 0.07 0.02
C TYR A 25 0.67 -1.43 0.21
N GLY A 26 -0.39 -2.16 0.58
CA GLY A 26 -0.43 -3.61 0.49
C GLY A 26 -1.21 -4.04 -0.74
N VAL A 27 -0.66 -5.00 -1.48
CA VAL A 27 -1.29 -5.57 -2.68
C VAL A 27 -1.40 -7.08 -2.49
N ALA A 28 -2.57 -7.64 -2.79
CA ALA A 28 -2.75 -9.08 -2.82
C ALA A 28 -3.35 -9.52 -4.15
N GLN A 29 -3.03 -10.73 -4.57
CA GLN A 29 -3.63 -11.36 -5.73
C GLN A 29 -4.81 -12.24 -5.28
N PHE A 30 -5.92 -12.20 -6.02
CA PHE A 30 -7.02 -13.12 -5.77
C PHE A 30 -6.69 -14.48 -6.38
N ALA A 31 -6.77 -15.53 -5.57
CA ALA A 31 -6.60 -16.90 -6.01
C ALA A 31 -7.94 -17.65 -6.09
N THR A 32 -8.03 -18.63 -7.00
CA THR A 32 -9.20 -19.50 -7.12
C THR A 32 -9.45 -20.23 -5.79
N GLY A 33 -10.68 -20.15 -5.29
CA GLY A 33 -11.08 -20.76 -4.02
C GLY A 33 -10.85 -19.89 -2.78
N GLN A 34 -10.26 -18.70 -2.91
CA GLN A 34 -10.21 -17.73 -1.81
C GLN A 34 -11.53 -16.97 -1.68
N SER A 35 -11.87 -16.60 -0.44
CA SER A 35 -12.92 -15.62 -0.20
C SER A 35 -12.39 -14.19 -0.41
N VAL A 36 -13.30 -13.23 -0.54
CA VAL A 36 -12.94 -11.81 -0.52
C VAL A 36 -12.28 -11.41 0.81
N GLN A 37 -12.67 -12.06 1.91
CA GLN A 37 -12.10 -11.79 3.24
C GLN A 37 -10.62 -12.23 3.30
N ASP A 38 -10.27 -13.36 2.69
CA ASP A 38 -8.88 -13.82 2.59
C ASP A 38 -8.03 -12.85 1.75
N LEU A 39 -8.58 -12.40 0.61
CA LEU A 39 -7.90 -11.40 -0.22
C LEU A 39 -7.62 -10.10 0.54
N LEU A 40 -8.61 -9.59 1.27
CA LEU A 40 -8.47 -8.37 2.07
C LEU A 40 -7.46 -8.56 3.20
N LYS A 41 -7.47 -9.72 3.85
CA LYS A 41 -6.50 -10.06 4.89
C LYS A 41 -5.07 -10.04 4.34
N HIS A 42 -4.81 -10.69 3.21
CA HIS A 42 -3.47 -10.68 2.59
C HIS A 42 -3.05 -9.27 2.16
N ALA A 43 -3.99 -8.45 1.67
CA ALA A 43 -3.69 -7.06 1.33
C ALA A 43 -3.32 -6.24 2.58
N ASP A 44 -3.99 -6.46 3.71
CA ASP A 44 -3.67 -5.81 4.99
C ASP A 44 -2.33 -6.29 5.56
N GLU A 45 -2.02 -7.59 5.48
CA GLU A 45 -0.73 -8.16 5.88
C GLU A 45 0.42 -7.52 5.08
N ALA A 46 0.29 -7.42 3.76
CA ALA A 46 1.26 -6.72 2.91
C ALA A 46 1.37 -5.21 3.24
N LEU A 47 0.26 -4.56 3.63
CA LEU A 47 0.28 -3.17 4.07
C LEU A 47 1.01 -3.01 5.40
N TYR A 48 0.76 -3.93 6.34
CA TYR A 48 1.41 -3.97 7.64
C TYR A 48 2.92 -4.14 7.48
N GLU A 49 3.37 -5.06 6.63
CA GLU A 49 4.78 -5.24 6.29
C GLU A 49 5.38 -3.96 5.69
N SER A 50 4.66 -3.30 4.78
CA SER A 50 5.10 -2.03 4.19
C SER A 50 5.34 -0.95 5.25
N LYS A 51 4.48 -0.88 6.28
CA LYS A 51 4.62 0.07 7.38
C LYS A 51 5.79 -0.28 8.30
N HIS A 52 6.03 -1.57 8.57
CA HIS A 52 7.11 -2.03 9.45
C HIS A 52 8.48 -1.94 8.80
N ALA A 53 8.57 -2.16 7.50
CA ALA A 53 9.83 -2.14 6.76
C ALA A 53 10.34 -0.71 6.44
N GLY A 54 9.70 0.34 6.97
CA GLY A 54 10.15 1.74 6.80
C GLY A 54 9.17 2.65 6.05
N ARG A 55 7.92 2.23 5.84
CA ARG A 55 6.85 3.01 5.18
C ARG A 55 7.22 3.43 3.74
N ASN A 56 6.41 4.32 3.15
CA ASN A 56 6.51 4.86 1.78
C ASN A 56 6.91 3.80 0.73
N ARG A 57 6.22 2.66 0.73
CA ARG A 57 6.54 1.52 -0.14
C ARG A 57 5.30 0.71 -0.51
N VAL A 58 5.50 -0.19 -1.45
CA VAL A 58 4.51 -1.18 -1.89
C VAL A 58 5.06 -2.56 -1.56
N THR A 59 4.27 -3.37 -0.89
CA THR A 59 4.55 -4.81 -0.71
C THR A 59 3.40 -5.60 -1.33
N ALA A 60 3.73 -6.73 -1.94
CA ALA A 60 2.75 -7.57 -2.62
C ALA A 60 2.84 -9.03 -2.14
N HIS A 61 1.70 -9.60 -1.77
CA HIS A 61 1.54 -11.01 -1.43
C HIS A 61 0.71 -11.71 -2.53
N ARG A 62 0.84 -13.04 -2.62
CA ARG A 62 0.10 -13.87 -3.58
C ARG A 62 -1.14 -14.47 -2.96
#